data_AF-A0A7C5EVR2-F1
#
_entry.id   AF-A0A7C5EVR2-F1
#
_cell.length_a   1.000
_cell.length_b   1.000
_cell.length_c   1.000
_cell.angle_alpha   90.00
_cell.angle_beta   90.00
_cell.angle_gamma   90.00
#
_symmetry.space_group_name_H-M   'P 1'
#
loop_
_entity.id
_entity.type
_entity.pdbx_description
1 polymer ?
#
loop_
_entity_poly.entity_id
_entity_poly.type
_entity_poly.pdbx_seq_one_letter_code
_entity_poly.pdbx_strand_id
1 'polypeptide(L)'
;MVQPGRIPHPFASDGERRRLVTVGELTYNRAKLVEAVTWIQYNPTRFASLTAGRMVRFWFPPARRRVLGLSFGGAVFPAFLGLVQAWRKRALIAWWVTLVWVCYPLAYHLIQADPRYPYPLYWILLLMAADWTAGLLHHAPNGRNLIRRMAPGGPPGCQGFRWNE
;
A
#
# COMPACT_ATOMS: atom_id res chain seq x y z
N MET A 1 -29.47 12.00 12.32
CA MET A 1 -29.64 12.34 10.90
C MET A 1 -29.02 11.24 10.05
N VAL A 2 -29.85 10.41 9.41
CA VAL A 2 -29.41 9.28 8.57
C VAL A 2 -29.13 9.81 7.16
N GLN A 3 -27.90 9.67 6.67
CA GLN A 3 -27.57 10.10 5.30
C GLN A 3 -28.23 9.14 4.27
N PRO A 4 -28.94 9.65 3.26
CA PRO A 4 -29.56 8.81 2.24
C PRO A 4 -28.46 8.08 1.45
N GLY A 5 -28.52 6.74 1.45
CA GLY A 5 -27.59 5.87 0.72
C GLY A 5 -26.47 5.22 1.55
N ARG A 6 -26.46 5.36 2.88
CA ARG A 6 -25.64 4.50 3.76
C ARG A 6 -26.52 3.55 4.54
N ILE A 7 -26.36 2.25 4.30
CA ILE A 7 -26.83 1.22 5.22
C ILE A 7 -26.04 1.40 6.53
N PRO A 8 -26.68 1.75 7.65
CA PRO A 8 -25.97 1.94 8.91
C PRO A 8 -25.46 0.59 9.42
N HIS A 9 -24.22 0.58 9.91
CA HIS A 9 -23.65 -0.60 10.56
C HIS A 9 -24.54 -1.01 11.75
N PRO A 10 -24.70 -2.30 12.08
CA PRO A 10 -25.53 -2.75 13.22
C PRO A 10 -25.14 -2.13 14.57
N PHE A 11 -23.88 -1.72 14.69
CA PHE A 11 -23.42 -0.93 15.85
C PHE A 11 -24.15 0.41 15.97
N ALA A 12 -24.42 1.08 14.85
CA ALA A 12 -24.97 2.44 14.78
C ALA A 12 -26.49 2.50 14.53
N SER A 13 -27.16 1.36 14.32
CA SER A 13 -28.61 1.30 14.08
C SER A 13 -29.24 0.19 14.91
N ASP A 14 -30.14 0.56 15.81
CA ASP A 14 -30.87 -0.40 16.64
C ASP A 14 -31.74 -1.34 15.81
N GLY A 15 -32.27 -0.87 14.66
CA GLY A 15 -33.06 -1.70 13.75
C GLY A 15 -32.23 -2.80 13.08
N GLU A 16 -31.05 -2.45 12.57
CA GLU A 16 -30.12 -3.42 11.98
C GLU A 16 -29.56 -4.36 13.05
N ARG A 17 -29.34 -3.87 14.28
CA ARG A 17 -28.92 -4.69 15.42
C ARG A 17 -29.96 -5.73 15.80
N ARG A 18 -31.23 -5.32 15.93
CA ARG A 18 -32.34 -6.25 16.21
C ARG A 18 -32.47 -7.30 15.12
N ARG A 19 -32.40 -6.88 13.85
CA ARG A 19 -32.42 -7.80 12.70
C ARG A 19 -31.29 -8.83 12.79
N LEU A 20 -30.06 -8.40 13.08
CA LEU A 20 -28.91 -9.29 13.25
C LEU A 20 -29.09 -10.30 14.39
N VAL A 21 -29.65 -9.87 15.52
CA VAL A 21 -29.97 -10.77 16.65
C VAL A 21 -31.07 -11.77 16.30
N THR A 22 -32.11 -11.34 15.56
CA THR A 22 -33.25 -12.20 15.21
C THR A 22 -32.90 -13.28 14.19
N VAL A 23 -32.16 -12.94 13.12
CA VAL A 23 -31.89 -13.87 12.00
C VAL A 23 -30.55 -14.60 12.13
N GLY A 24 -29.69 -14.17 13.06
CA GLY A 24 -28.32 -14.64 13.23
C GLY A 24 -27.33 -14.03 12.24
N GLU A 25 -26.05 -14.02 12.60
CA GLU A 25 -24.97 -13.37 11.84
C GLU A 25 -24.79 -13.95 10.44
N LEU A 26 -24.85 -15.28 10.30
CA LEU A 26 -24.64 -15.95 9.01
C LEU A 26 -25.71 -15.55 7.98
N THR A 27 -26.98 -15.64 8.37
CA THR A 27 -28.12 -15.29 7.51
C THR A 27 -28.11 -13.80 7.17
N TYR A 28 -27.78 -12.96 8.16
CA TYR A 28 -27.66 -11.52 7.98
C TYR A 28 -26.57 -11.17 6.95
N ASN A 29 -25.37 -11.74 7.09
CA ASN A 29 -24.25 -11.47 6.18
C ASN A 29 -24.53 -11.97 4.75
N ARG A 30 -25.19 -13.12 4.60
CA ARG A 30 -25.64 -13.60 3.27
C ARG A 30 -26.65 -12.65 2.63
N ALA A 31 -27.63 -12.17 3.39
CA ALA A 31 -28.61 -11.20 2.89
C ALA A 31 -27.94 -9.89 2.47
N LYS A 32 -26.99 -9.39 3.27
CA LYS A 32 -26.20 -8.18 2.92
C LYS A 32 -25.32 -8.38 1.69
N LEU A 33 -24.73 -9.56 1.50
CA LEU A 33 -23.98 -9.88 0.28
C LEU A 33 -24.87 -9.81 -0.96
N VAL A 34 -26.05 -10.42 -0.93
CA VAL A 34 -27.01 -10.39 -2.04
C VAL A 34 -27.48 -8.96 -2.32
N GLU A 35 -27.79 -8.18 -1.27
CA GLU A 35 -28.14 -6.76 -1.39
C GLU A 35 -27.02 -5.95 -2.05
N ALA A 36 -25.76 -6.17 -1.64
CA ALA A 36 -24.60 -5.48 -2.20
C ALA A 36 -24.35 -5.85 -3.67
N VAL A 37 -24.38 -7.14 -4.02
CA VAL A 37 -24.19 -7.60 -5.41
C VAL A 37 -25.29 -7.05 -6.32
N THR A 38 -26.54 -7.13 -5.88
CA THR A 38 -27.69 -6.56 -6.59
C THR A 38 -27.50 -5.06 -6.82
N TRP A 39 -27.08 -4.31 -5.80
CA TRP A 39 -26.81 -2.89 -5.94
C TRP A 39 -25.71 -2.57 -6.95
N ILE A 40 -24.62 -3.35 -6.97
CA ILE A 40 -23.50 -3.21 -7.93
C ILE A 40 -24.00 -3.42 -9.35
N GLN A 41 -24.81 -4.45 -9.58
CA GLN A 41 -25.37 -4.75 -10.91
C GLN A 41 -26.27 -3.62 -11.43
N TYR A 42 -27.07 -2.99 -10.57
CA TYR A 42 -27.92 -1.86 -10.94
C TYR A 42 -27.16 -0.53 -11.07
N ASN A 43 -25.96 -0.40 -10.49
CA ASN A 43 -25.22 0.87 -10.42
C ASN A 43 -23.71 0.73 -10.74
N PRO A 44 -23.34 0.17 -11.90
CA PRO A 44 -21.93 -0.16 -12.20
C PRO A 44 -21.04 1.08 -12.26
N THR A 45 -21.52 2.21 -12.81
CA THR A 45 -20.77 3.47 -12.88
C THR A 45 -20.50 4.06 -11.50
N ARG A 46 -21.48 4.01 -10.60
CA ARG A 46 -21.34 4.47 -9.22
C ARG A 46 -20.42 3.55 -8.42
N PHE A 47 -20.48 2.24 -8.66
CA PHE A 47 -19.53 1.31 -8.08
C PHE A 47 -18.10 1.58 -8.54
N ALA A 48 -17.89 1.84 -9.84
CA ALA A 48 -16.58 2.18 -10.39
C ALA A 48 -16.02 3.48 -9.78
N SER A 49 -16.83 4.53 -9.64
CA SER A 49 -16.38 5.78 -9.02
C SER A 49 -16.04 5.63 -7.53
N LEU A 50 -16.82 4.82 -6.80
CA LEU A 50 -16.49 4.48 -5.41
C LEU A 50 -15.18 3.68 -5.33
N THR A 51 -14.95 2.75 -6.25
CA THR A 51 -13.74 1.92 -6.31
C THR A 51 -12.51 2.74 -6.67
N ALA A 52 -12.61 3.67 -7.63
CA ALA A 52 -11.56 4.63 -7.93
C ALA A 52 -11.24 5.50 -6.69
N GLY A 53 -12.26 5.96 -5.97
CA GLY A 53 -12.08 6.68 -4.70
C GLY A 53 -11.36 5.84 -3.64
N ARG A 54 -11.60 4.53 -3.58
CA ARG A 54 -10.88 3.60 -2.69
C ARG A 54 -9.43 3.43 -3.11
N MET A 55 -9.15 3.30 -4.41
CA MET A 55 -7.79 3.23 -4.94
C MET A 55 -6.99 4.48 -4.57
N VAL A 56 -7.55 5.67 -4.80
CA VAL A 56 -6.89 6.93 -4.43
C VAL A 56 -6.64 7.00 -2.92
N ARG A 57 -7.63 6.64 -2.08
CA ARG A 57 -7.46 6.64 -0.62
C ARG A 57 -6.47 5.59 -0.11
N PHE A 58 -6.27 4.49 -0.83
CA PHE A 58 -5.29 3.48 -0.47
C PHE A 58 -3.87 4.02 -0.63
N TRP A 59 -3.59 4.66 -1.77
CA TRP A 59 -2.27 5.24 -2.05
C TRP A 59 -2.04 6.59 -1.35
N PHE A 60 -3.11 7.38 -1.19
CA PHE A 60 -3.11 8.69 -0.57
C PHE A 60 -4.12 8.73 0.59
N PRO A 61 -3.79 8.10 1.73
CA PRO A 61 -4.69 8.06 2.87
C PRO A 61 -4.92 9.49 3.41
N PRO A 62 -6.18 9.90 3.63
CA PRO A 62 -6.47 11.17 4.27
C PRO A 62 -6.03 11.11 5.74
N ALA A 63 -4.81 11.56 6.01
CA ALA A 63 -4.26 11.56 7.35
C ALA A 63 -4.81 12.74 8.16
N ARG A 64 -5.22 12.47 9.42
CA ARG A 64 -5.63 13.51 10.37
C ARG A 64 -4.53 14.56 10.59
N ARG A 65 -3.27 14.15 10.48
CA ARG A 65 -2.10 15.04 10.44
C ARG A 65 -1.59 15.13 9.00
N ARG A 66 -1.66 16.32 8.41
CA ARG A 66 -1.22 16.57 7.02
C ARG A 66 0.22 16.11 6.77
N VAL A 67 1.13 16.31 7.72
CA VAL A 67 2.52 15.88 7.63
C VAL A 67 2.64 14.37 7.39
N LEU A 68 1.88 13.55 8.12
CA LEU A 68 1.91 12.10 7.98
C LEU A 68 1.38 11.66 6.61
N GLY A 69 0.30 12.31 6.14
CA GLY A 69 -0.27 12.06 4.81
C GLY A 69 0.69 12.46 3.69
N LEU A 70 1.42 13.57 3.83
CA LEU A 70 2.45 13.99 2.88
C LEU A 70 3.66 13.05 2.88
N SER A 71 4.10 12.56 4.05
CA SER A 71 5.22 11.61 4.10
C SER A 71 4.88 10.29 3.40
N PHE A 72 3.70 9.72 3.70
CA PHE A 72 3.29 8.47 3.07
C PHE A 72 2.94 8.64 1.59
N GLY A 73 2.12 9.65 1.25
CA GLY A 73 1.76 9.93 -0.15
C GLY A 73 2.96 10.40 -0.99
N GLY A 74 3.88 11.14 -0.38
CA GLY A 74 5.10 11.63 -1.03
C GLY A 74 6.08 10.52 -1.38
N ALA A 75 6.13 9.44 -0.60
CA ALA A 75 6.99 8.29 -0.88
C ALA A 75 6.47 7.41 -2.04
N VAL A 76 5.17 7.50 -2.38
CA VAL A 76 4.57 6.70 -3.45
C VAL A 76 5.19 7.01 -4.81
N PHE A 77 5.33 8.29 -5.16
CA PHE A 77 5.92 8.72 -6.43
C PHE A 77 7.34 8.18 -6.68
N PRO A 78 8.33 8.40 -5.79
CA PRO A 78 9.68 7.86 -5.99
C PRO A 78 9.70 6.33 -5.95
N ALA A 79 8.78 5.69 -5.20
CA ALA A 79 8.69 4.24 -5.19
C ALA A 79 8.24 3.67 -6.55
N PHE A 80 7.25 4.28 -7.21
CA PHE A 80 6.86 3.90 -8.56
C PHE A 80 8.01 4.11 -9.56
N LEU A 81 8.77 5.20 -9.43
CA LEU A 81 9.93 5.44 -10.29
C LEU A 81 11.05 4.41 -10.06
N GLY A 82 11.28 4.00 -8.81
CA GLY A 82 12.21 2.91 -8.47
C GLY A 82 11.79 1.58 -9.07
N LEU A 83 10.49 1.27 -9.04
CA LEU A 83 9.96 0.07 -9.69
C LEU A 83 10.19 0.11 -11.20
N VAL A 84 9.88 1.22 -11.87
CA VAL A 84 10.16 1.39 -13.32
C VAL A 84 11.65 1.24 -13.61
N GLN A 85 12.53 1.77 -12.76
CA GLN A 85 13.97 1.60 -12.91
C GLN A 85 14.38 0.12 -12.76
N ALA A 86 13.84 -0.60 -11.78
CA ALA A 86 14.09 -2.03 -11.59
C ALA A 86 13.64 -2.87 -12.82
N TRP A 87 12.50 -2.51 -13.41
CA TRP A 87 12.02 -3.08 -14.67
C TRP A 87 12.99 -2.84 -15.83
N ARG A 88 13.52 -1.62 -15.97
CA ARG A 88 14.51 -1.27 -17.01
C ARG A 88 15.83 -2.03 -16.83
N LYS A 89 16.24 -2.29 -15.59
CA LYS A 89 17.42 -3.12 -15.24
C LYS A 89 17.16 -4.62 -15.39
N ARG A 90 15.95 -5.05 -15.80
CA ARG A 90 15.51 -6.46 -15.87
C ARG A 90 15.72 -7.23 -14.57
N ALA A 91 15.60 -6.55 -13.43
CA ALA A 91 15.79 -7.19 -12.14
C ALA A 91 14.62 -8.11 -11.82
N LEU A 92 14.90 -9.36 -11.41
CA LEU A 92 13.87 -10.33 -11.01
C LEU A 92 12.96 -9.79 -9.89
N ILE A 93 13.52 -8.95 -9.02
CA ILE A 93 12.78 -8.32 -7.91
C ILE A 93 11.63 -7.43 -8.38
N ALA A 94 11.71 -6.87 -9.59
CA ALA A 94 10.66 -6.02 -10.16
C ALA A 94 9.35 -6.80 -10.35
N TRP A 95 9.43 -8.07 -10.76
CA TRP A 95 8.28 -8.95 -10.89
C TRP A 95 7.62 -9.22 -9.55
N TRP A 96 8.41 -9.58 -8.53
CA TRP A 96 7.89 -9.86 -7.19
C TRP A 96 7.24 -8.64 -6.53
N VAL A 97 7.88 -7.47 -6.63
CA VAL A 97 7.32 -6.22 -6.11
C VAL A 97 6.03 -5.86 -6.83
N THR A 98 5.98 -5.99 -8.15
CA THR A 98 4.76 -5.73 -8.94
C THR A 98 3.64 -6.70 -8.57
N LEU A 99 3.95 -7.99 -8.43
CA LEU A 99 2.98 -9.00 -8.00
C LEU A 99 2.38 -8.63 -6.64
N VAL A 100 3.22 -8.27 -5.66
CA VAL A 100 2.76 -7.85 -4.33
C VAL A 100 1.91 -6.58 -4.42
N TRP A 101 2.36 -5.56 -5.16
CA TRP A 101 1.65 -4.29 -5.30
C TRP A 101 0.34 -4.39 -6.10
N VAL A 102 0.14 -5.43 -6.89
CA VAL A 102 -1.13 -5.68 -7.59
C VAL A 102 -2.02 -6.59 -6.77
N CYS A 103 -1.52 -7.77 -6.37
CA CYS A 103 -2.32 -8.79 -5.71
C CYS A 103 -2.77 -8.38 -4.30
N TYR A 104 -1.91 -7.70 -3.53
CA TYR A 104 -2.25 -7.30 -2.17
C TYR A 104 -3.40 -6.28 -2.12
N PRO A 105 -3.33 -5.11 -2.80
CA PRO A 105 -4.40 -4.12 -2.71
C PRO A 105 -5.67 -4.50 -3.49
N LEU A 106 -5.60 -5.43 -4.45
CA LEU A 106 -6.76 -5.84 -5.25
C LEU A 106 -7.94 -6.30 -4.38
N ALA A 107 -7.68 -7.11 -3.35
CA ALA A 107 -8.72 -7.57 -2.43
C ALA A 107 -9.37 -6.40 -1.66
N TYR A 108 -8.56 -5.42 -1.25
CA TYR A 108 -9.02 -4.26 -0.49
C TYR A 108 -9.72 -3.19 -1.34
N HIS A 109 -9.39 -3.10 -2.64
CA HIS A 109 -10.09 -2.24 -3.57
C HIS A 109 -11.55 -2.67 -3.77
N LEU A 110 -11.82 -3.98 -3.74
CA LEU A 110 -13.15 -4.55 -3.96
C LEU A 110 -14.01 -4.57 -2.69
N ILE A 111 -13.42 -4.93 -1.54
CA ILE A 111 -14.20 -5.16 -0.30
C ILE A 111 -14.29 -3.88 0.51
N GLN A 112 -13.18 -3.43 1.09
CA GLN A 112 -13.15 -2.30 2.02
C GLN A 112 -11.76 -1.68 2.04
N ALA A 113 -11.71 -0.37 1.81
CA ALA A 113 -10.50 0.43 1.95
C ALA A 113 -10.47 1.08 3.34
N ASP A 114 -9.58 0.59 4.19
CA ASP A 114 -9.21 1.21 5.46
C ASP A 114 -7.79 1.80 5.34
N PRO A 115 -7.51 3.00 5.89
CA PRO A 115 -6.17 3.59 5.89
C PRO A 115 -5.09 2.78 6.62
N ARG A 116 -5.45 1.69 7.31
CA ARG A 116 -4.52 0.76 7.98
C ARG A 116 -3.94 -0.30 7.04
N TYR A 117 -4.64 -0.66 5.97
CA TYR A 117 -4.19 -1.72 5.05
C TYR A 117 -2.91 -1.40 4.26
N PRO A 118 -2.54 -0.14 3.96
CA PRO A 118 -1.26 0.16 3.32
C PRO A 118 -0.02 -0.11 4.20
N TYR A 119 -0.17 -0.29 5.53
CA TYR A 119 0.96 -0.35 6.46
C TYR A 119 2.00 -1.42 6.12
N PRO A 120 1.61 -2.65 5.74
CA PRO A 120 2.57 -3.69 5.36
C PRO A 120 3.29 -3.41 4.03
N LEU A 121 2.84 -2.46 3.21
CA LEU A 121 3.51 -2.11 1.96
C LEU A 121 4.53 -0.98 2.13
N TYR A 122 4.48 -0.22 3.22
CA TYR A 122 5.33 0.98 3.37
C TYR A 122 6.82 0.70 3.30
N TRP A 123 7.29 -0.42 3.85
CA TRP A 123 8.72 -0.75 3.77
C TRP A 123 9.16 -1.07 2.34
N ILE A 124 8.31 -1.72 1.52
CA ILE A 124 8.60 -1.97 0.10
C ILE A 124 8.60 -0.65 -0.68
N LEU A 125 7.66 0.24 -0.38
CA LEU A 125 7.58 1.57 -0.98
C LEU A 125 8.86 2.38 -0.67
N LEU A 126 9.28 2.40 0.58
CA LEU A 126 10.51 3.08 0.99
C LEU A 126 11.75 2.46 0.34
N LEU A 127 11.81 1.13 0.20
CA LEU A 127 12.94 0.44 -0.43
C LEU A 127 13.03 0.78 -1.94
N MET A 128 11.91 0.80 -2.66
CA MET A 128 11.91 1.23 -4.06
C MET A 128 12.21 2.72 -4.21
N ALA A 129 11.69 3.56 -3.32
CA ALA A 129 11.99 4.98 -3.31
C ALA A 129 13.50 5.23 -3.08
N ALA A 130 14.12 4.44 -2.19
CA ALA A 130 15.55 4.49 -1.93
C ALA A 130 16.39 4.00 -3.12
N ASP A 131 15.99 2.95 -3.84
CA ASP A 131 16.70 2.52 -5.06
C ASP A 131 16.73 3.63 -6.12
N TRP A 132 15.60 4.32 -6.31
CA TRP A 132 15.52 5.43 -7.25
C TRP A 132 16.45 6.59 -6.86
N THR A 133 16.43 7.00 -5.59
CA THR A 133 17.30 8.09 -5.11
C THR A 133 18.78 7.69 -5.12
N ALA A 134 19.11 6.43 -4.82
CA ALA A 134 20.47 5.91 -4.95
C ALA A 134 20.94 5.93 -6.41
N GLY A 135 20.07 5.54 -7.36
CA GLY A 135 20.34 5.63 -8.79
C GLY A 135 20.66 7.05 -9.25
N LEU A 136 19.92 8.05 -8.73
CA LEU A 136 20.20 9.48 -8.95
C LEU A 136 21.58 9.90 -8.41
N LEU A 137 21.92 9.49 -7.18
CA LEU A 137 23.23 9.78 -6.59
C LEU A 137 24.39 9.14 -7.36
N HIS A 138 24.20 7.95 -7.93
CA HIS A 138 25.23 7.28 -8.73
C HIS A 138 25.45 7.93 -10.10
N HIS A 139 24.42 8.54 -10.69
CA HIS A 139 24.54 9.33 -11.92
C HIS A 139 25.09 10.74 -11.67
N ALA A 140 24.99 11.25 -10.44
CA ALA A 140 25.67 12.47 -10.05
C ALA A 140 27.20 12.21 -9.94
N PRO A 141 28.06 12.94 -10.67
CA PRO A 141 29.51 12.69 -10.71
C PRO A 141 30.21 12.80 -9.34
N ASN A 142 29.55 13.36 -8.33
CA ASN A 142 30.10 13.60 -6.98
C ASN A 142 29.66 12.58 -5.90
N GLY A 143 28.70 11.69 -6.16
CA GLY A 143 28.13 10.78 -5.14
C GLY A 143 29.08 9.67 -4.69
N ARG A 144 29.95 9.20 -5.61
CA ARG A 144 30.96 8.16 -5.33
C ARG A 144 31.98 8.56 -4.26
N ASN A 145 32.26 9.86 -4.14
CA ASN A 145 33.25 10.37 -3.19
C ASN A 145 32.72 10.43 -1.76
N LEU A 146 31.41 10.52 -1.57
CA LEU A 146 30.81 10.67 -0.23
C LEU A 146 30.72 9.31 0.51
N ILE A 147 30.28 8.26 -0.18
CA ILE A 147 30.22 6.89 0.39
C ILE A 147 31.63 6.39 0.72
N ARG A 148 32.63 6.72 -0.12
CA ARG A 148 34.04 6.38 0.12
C ARG A 148 34.64 7.13 1.33
N ARG A 149 34.10 8.30 1.69
CA ARG A 149 34.54 9.08 2.85
C ARG A 149 33.85 8.69 4.16
N MET A 150 32.67 8.07 4.09
CA MET A 150 31.93 7.60 5.28
C MET A 150 32.24 6.15 5.66
N ALA A 151 32.89 5.37 4.79
CA ALA A 151 33.45 4.10 5.18
C ALA A 151 34.55 4.36 6.24
N PRO A 152 34.37 3.94 7.51
CA PRO A 152 35.43 4.05 8.49
C PRO A 152 36.62 3.25 7.95
N GLY A 153 37.78 3.90 7.84
CA GLY A 153 39.02 3.22 7.49
C GLY A 153 39.17 2.00 8.39
N GLY A 154 39.15 0.81 7.78
CA GLY A 154 39.33 -0.43 8.52
C GLY A 154 40.63 -0.35 9.32
N PRO A 155 40.65 -0.87 10.57
CA PRO A 155 41.85 -0.82 11.38
C PRO A 155 43.02 -1.51 10.64
N PRO A 156 44.22 -0.91 10.61
CA PRO A 156 45.39 -1.52 10.00
C PRO A 156 45.79 -2.73 10.86
N GLY A 157 45.48 -3.95 10.42
CA GLY A 157 45.94 -5.14 11.15
C GLY A 157 45.39 -6.50 10.72
N CYS A 158 44.23 -6.59 10.06
CA CYS A 158 43.64 -7.89 9.74
C CYS A 158 43.92 -8.34 8.29
N GLN A 159 45.19 -8.46 7.91
CA GLN A 159 45.61 -9.24 6.74
C GLN A 159 46.39 -10.46 7.24
N GLY A 160 45.69 -11.53 7.64
CA GLY A 160 46.40 -12.66 8.25
C GLY A 160 45.62 -13.94 8.49
N PHE A 161 44.45 -14.17 7.87
CA PHE A 161 43.79 -15.47 7.96
C PHE A 161 43.73 -16.14 6.59
N ARG A 162 44.80 -16.90 6.30
CA ARG A 162 44.92 -17.78 5.13
C ARG A 162 44.44 -19.15 5.59
N TRP A 163 43.29 -19.60 5.07
CA TRP A 163 42.83 -20.97 5.25
C TRP A 163 43.77 -21.88 4.47
N ASN A 164 44.57 -22.67 5.18
CA ASN A 164 45.26 -23.82 4.61
C ASN A 164 44.50 -25.07 5.06
N GLU A 165 44.17 -25.91 4.07
CA GLU A 165 43.58 -27.24 4.22
C GLU A 165 44.50 -28.21 4.96
#